data_AF-A0A7K6WGG3-F1
#
_entry.id   AF-A0A7K6WGG3-F1
#
_cell.length_a   1.000
_cell.length_b   1.000
_cell.length_c   1.000
_cell.angle_alpha   90.00
_cell.angle_beta   90.00
_cell.angle_gamma   90.00
#
_symmetry.space_group_name_H-M   'P 1'
#
loop_
_entity.id
_entity.type
_entity.pdbx_description
1 polymer ?
#
loop_
_entity_poly.entity_id
_entity_poly.type
_entity_poly.pdbx_seq_one_letter_code
_entity_poly.pdbx_strand_id
1 'polypeptide(L)'
;GNELIIFLADQKEPYFKPRVKLPMKSLGVTITSVVPGDYDGDSQMDVLLTTQAQNHGRDELSVFIFWGHNQTLDLNHKTTLNKTFLDEPLVMDFNGDLIPDVFGVTSDSSKPQILIGGNLSWHAALETQSKMYIPHSHAFIDLNNDFTADLFLTTSPNSQNVQFETWVNKDGNFSKAGKSKEAPSGVQVVGQSVFADFDGDGQSEHLLPVCEDTTCQKSAIYLTKLGLDQWIPVLQEFRNKDTLWGFVPYKNDESSTEISFPITLHIGDYNMDGYPDALAILKNTSGSNQQAFLLENVPCNNISCKSVRRMFKVFWELSDLNQIKDAVVATFFDIYEDGILDIIVLSKGYSSKDFAIHTLKNNFEADAYFVKVIVLSGLCSNDCPRKITPFGVNQPGPYIMYTTVDANGYLKNGSAGQLSQSAHFALQLPYNVLGLGRSANFLDHLYVGIPRPLGEKSVRKQEWTAIIPNSQLIVIPYPHNVPRSWSAKLYLTPSNIVLLTAIALIGVCVFILAIIGILHWQEK
;
A
#
# COMPACT_ATOMS: atom_id res chain seq x y z
N GLY A 1 0.56 19.03 10.67
CA GLY A 1 1.19 19.10 12.01
C GLY A 1 2.51 19.84 11.94
N ASN A 2 3.05 20.31 13.08
CA ASN A 2 4.30 21.10 13.14
C ASN A 2 5.47 20.29 13.74
N GLU A 3 5.31 18.98 13.90
CA GLU A 3 6.33 18.06 14.42
C GLU A 3 6.17 16.73 13.69
N LEU A 4 7.28 16.13 13.27
CA LEU A 4 7.32 14.74 12.82
C LEU A 4 7.82 13.88 13.97
N ILE A 5 7.09 12.82 14.31
CA ILE A 5 7.50 11.82 15.29
C ILE A 5 7.53 10.47 14.58
N ILE A 6 8.69 9.81 14.57
CA ILE A 6 8.84 8.46 14.03
C ILE A 6 8.92 7.49 15.20
N PHE A 7 8.03 6.50 15.15
CA PHE A 7 8.00 5.39 16.09
C PHE A 7 8.69 4.19 15.45
N LEU A 8 9.62 3.56 16.19
CA LEU A 8 10.22 2.29 15.76
C LEU A 8 9.57 1.14 16.52
N ALA A 9 9.43 0.01 15.83
CA ALA A 9 8.92 -1.22 16.42
C ALA A 9 9.84 -1.72 17.56
N ASP A 10 9.25 -2.35 18.56
CA ASP A 10 9.94 -2.94 19.71
C ASP A 10 9.32 -4.29 20.06
N GLN A 11 10.15 -5.24 20.51
CA GLN A 11 9.70 -6.59 20.86
C GLN A 11 8.81 -6.63 22.11
N LYS A 12 8.76 -5.55 22.90
CA LYS A 12 7.99 -5.46 24.14
C LYS A 12 7.05 -4.27 24.12
N GLU A 13 5.90 -4.43 24.74
CA GLU A 13 4.97 -3.33 24.96
C GLU A 13 5.63 -2.14 25.68
N PRO A 14 5.40 -0.90 25.21
CA PRO A 14 4.65 -0.54 23.99
C PRO A 14 5.40 -0.94 22.71
N TYR A 15 4.72 -1.65 21.78
CA TYR A 15 5.29 -2.20 20.54
C TYR A 15 5.84 -1.13 19.58
N PHE A 16 5.48 0.13 19.77
CA PHE A 16 6.02 1.27 19.03
C PHE A 16 6.55 2.31 20.00
N LYS A 17 7.84 2.64 19.87
CA LYS A 17 8.50 3.63 20.75
C LYS A 17 8.94 4.84 19.93
N PRO A 18 8.63 6.07 20.37
CA PRO A 18 9.08 7.26 19.66
C PRO A 18 10.60 7.35 19.74
N ARG A 19 11.26 7.43 18.59
CA ARG A 19 12.73 7.44 18.50
C ARG A 19 13.28 8.68 17.81
N VAL A 20 12.59 9.18 16.80
CA VAL A 20 12.97 10.41 16.09
C VAL A 20 11.90 11.45 16.30
N LYS A 21 12.32 12.67 16.63
CA LYS A 21 11.45 13.84 16.76
C LYS A 21 12.07 15.01 16.01
N LEU A 22 11.39 15.48 14.97
CA LEU A 22 11.80 16.65 14.19
C LEU A 22 10.82 17.80 14.44
N PRO A 23 11.18 18.79 15.28
CA PRO A 23 10.34 19.94 15.53
C PRO A 23 10.37 20.89 14.32
N MET A 24 9.30 20.91 13.52
CA MET A 24 9.18 21.74 12.31
C MET A 24 8.66 23.16 12.60
N LYS A 25 8.31 23.46 13.86
CA LYS A 25 7.78 24.77 14.27
C LYS A 25 8.72 25.93 13.94
N SER A 26 10.03 25.72 14.01
CA SER A 26 11.05 26.73 13.65
C SER A 26 11.02 27.12 12.17
N LEU A 27 10.49 26.25 11.30
CA LEU A 27 10.37 26.49 9.86
C LEU A 27 9.08 27.22 9.48
N GLY A 28 8.09 27.34 10.39
CA GLY A 28 6.82 28.01 10.09
C GLY A 28 5.98 27.31 9.02
N VAL A 29 6.12 25.99 8.91
CA VAL A 29 5.44 25.16 7.91
C VAL A 29 4.49 24.15 8.54
N THR A 30 3.53 23.67 7.75
CA THR A 30 2.65 22.55 8.08
C THR A 30 3.06 21.35 7.23
N ILE A 31 3.33 20.20 7.85
CA ILE A 31 3.57 18.94 7.12
C ILE A 31 2.27 18.48 6.46
N THR A 32 2.33 18.19 5.16
CA THR A 32 1.22 17.66 4.35
C THR A 32 1.37 16.16 4.10
N SER A 33 2.58 15.69 3.77
CA SER A 33 2.87 14.26 3.57
C SER A 33 4.28 13.87 4.01
N VAL A 34 4.45 12.57 4.27
CA VAL A 34 5.66 11.91 4.76
C VAL A 34 5.84 10.62 3.96
N VAL A 35 6.95 10.48 3.24
CA VAL A 35 7.26 9.29 2.44
C VAL A 35 8.65 8.76 2.80
N PRO A 36 8.76 7.58 3.44
CA PRO A 36 10.03 6.94 3.69
C PRO A 36 10.59 6.30 2.41
N GLY A 37 11.91 6.34 2.21
CA GLY A 37 12.62 5.73 1.09
C GLY A 37 14.14 5.89 1.23
N ASP A 38 14.95 5.23 0.41
CA ASP A 38 16.42 5.36 0.40
C ASP A 38 16.85 6.20 -0.82
N TYR A 39 16.73 7.52 -0.71
CA TYR A 39 16.85 8.43 -1.85
C TYR A 39 18.31 8.66 -2.29
N ASP A 40 19.31 8.16 -1.54
CA ASP A 40 20.72 8.18 -1.93
C ASP A 40 21.34 6.80 -2.21
N GLY A 41 20.59 5.72 -1.98
CA GLY A 41 21.00 4.35 -2.26
C GLY A 41 22.01 3.81 -1.26
N ASP A 42 22.13 4.40 -0.06
CA ASP A 42 23.09 4.00 0.96
C ASP A 42 22.59 2.84 1.87
N SER A 43 21.41 2.30 1.57
CA SER A 43 20.71 1.24 2.30
C SER A 43 20.21 1.66 3.69
N GLN A 44 20.02 2.96 3.91
CA GLN A 44 19.33 3.51 5.08
C GLN A 44 18.01 4.14 4.68
N MET A 45 17.09 4.19 5.64
CA MET A 45 15.81 4.85 5.44
C MET A 45 15.96 6.35 5.64
N ASP A 46 15.73 7.10 4.56
CA ASP A 46 15.53 8.54 4.55
C ASP A 46 14.03 8.86 4.65
N VAL A 47 13.71 10.15 4.76
CA VAL A 47 12.32 10.63 4.76
C VAL A 47 12.16 11.86 3.87
N LEU A 48 11.28 11.74 2.88
CA LEU A 48 10.77 12.86 2.10
C LEU A 48 9.56 13.48 2.80
N LEU A 49 9.62 14.79 3.04
CA LEU A 49 8.53 15.58 3.61
C LEU A 49 8.03 16.59 2.58
N THR A 50 6.70 16.63 2.40
CA THR A 50 6.04 17.77 1.77
C THR A 50 5.48 18.69 2.83
N THR A 51 5.59 19.98 2.59
CA THR A 51 5.17 21.00 3.53
C THR A 51 4.56 22.20 2.82
N GLN A 52 3.66 22.86 3.52
CA GLN A 52 3.02 24.11 3.08
C GLN A 52 3.39 25.23 4.05
N ALA A 53 3.69 26.42 3.51
CA ALA A 53 3.98 27.60 4.32
C ALA A 53 2.70 28.11 5.01
N GLN A 54 2.79 28.53 6.28
CA GLN A 54 1.60 29.00 7.03
C GLN A 54 1.08 30.38 6.58
N ASN A 55 1.91 31.20 5.91
CA ASN A 55 1.63 32.62 5.62
C ASN A 55 1.69 33.00 4.12
N HIS A 56 2.05 32.08 3.24
CA HIS A 56 2.02 32.27 1.79
C HIS A 56 0.90 31.39 1.21
N GLY A 57 0.25 31.85 0.14
CA GLY A 57 -0.92 31.20 -0.46
C GLY A 57 -0.74 29.68 -0.64
N ARG A 58 -1.85 28.95 -0.57
CA ARG A 58 -1.91 27.48 -0.50
C ARG A 58 -1.33 26.72 -1.70
N ASP A 59 -0.86 27.40 -2.72
CA ASP A 59 -0.86 26.83 -4.07
C ASP A 59 0.35 25.95 -4.36
N GLU A 60 1.36 25.95 -3.49
CA GLU A 60 2.62 25.23 -3.72
C GLU A 60 3.15 24.49 -2.48
N LEU A 61 3.68 23.29 -2.71
CA LEU A 61 4.32 22.45 -1.71
C LEU A 61 5.84 22.51 -1.81
N SER A 62 6.48 22.80 -0.69
CA SER A 62 7.94 22.67 -0.54
C SER A 62 8.30 21.26 -0.13
N VAL A 63 9.35 20.70 -0.72
CA VAL A 63 9.79 19.33 -0.47
C VAL A 63 11.19 19.31 0.14
N PHE A 64 11.35 18.48 1.17
CA PHE A 64 12.62 18.26 1.87
C PHE A 64 12.92 16.77 1.93
N ILE A 65 14.17 16.38 1.71
CA ILE A 65 14.66 15.03 1.97
C ILE A 65 15.55 15.09 3.21
N PHE A 66 15.18 14.34 4.25
CA PHE A 66 15.97 14.17 5.47
C PHE A 66 16.73 12.86 5.37
N TRP A 67 18.06 12.95 5.40
CA TRP A 67 18.93 11.81 5.18
C TRP A 67 19.10 10.98 6.45
N GLY A 68 18.91 9.68 6.32
CA GLY A 68 18.98 8.68 7.36
C GLY A 68 20.41 8.41 7.79
N HIS A 69 20.63 8.44 9.10
CA HIS A 69 21.91 7.99 9.67
C HIS A 69 21.68 7.14 10.91
N ASN A 70 21.97 5.85 10.83
CA ASN A 70 21.89 4.90 11.93
C ASN A 70 20.54 4.96 12.69
N GLN A 71 19.43 4.93 11.94
CA GLN A 71 18.06 5.04 12.45
C GLN A 71 17.71 6.40 13.10
N THR A 72 18.44 7.47 12.75
CA THR A 72 18.17 8.84 13.19
C THR A 72 18.01 9.77 11.99
N LEU A 73 17.28 10.88 12.21
CA LEU A 73 17.17 12.01 11.29
C LEU A 73 17.48 13.29 12.06
N ASP A 74 18.14 14.26 11.42
CA ASP A 74 18.41 15.58 12.00
C ASP A 74 17.94 16.71 11.07
N LEU A 75 17.52 17.83 11.66
CA LEU A 75 17.09 19.03 10.95
C LEU A 75 18.21 19.67 10.11
N ASN A 76 19.47 19.50 10.51
CA ASN A 76 20.60 20.06 9.78
C ASN A 76 21.06 19.18 8.62
N HIS A 77 20.66 17.91 8.61
CA HIS A 77 21.06 16.95 7.59
C HIS A 77 19.90 16.69 6.62
N LYS A 78 19.54 17.73 5.88
CA LYS A 78 18.45 17.69 4.90
C LYS A 78 18.81 18.42 3.61
N THR A 79 18.22 17.97 2.53
CA THR A 79 18.22 18.68 1.25
C THR A 79 16.86 19.32 1.01
N THR A 80 16.85 20.62 0.74
CA THR A 80 15.66 21.32 0.25
C THR A 80 15.65 21.25 -1.27
N LEU A 81 14.56 20.78 -1.87
CA LEU A 81 14.45 20.78 -3.32
C LEU A 81 14.36 22.22 -3.86
N ASN A 82 15.00 22.47 -5.00
CA ASN A 82 15.04 23.79 -5.63
C ASN A 82 13.78 24.13 -6.44
N LYS A 83 12.79 23.23 -6.50
CA LYS A 83 11.48 23.43 -7.11
C LYS A 83 10.39 23.11 -6.10
N THR A 84 9.27 23.82 -6.20
CA THR A 84 8.03 23.53 -5.47
C THR A 84 7.08 22.74 -6.35
N PHE A 85 6.16 22.00 -5.74
CA PHE A 85 5.19 21.16 -6.43
C PHE A 85 3.77 21.73 -6.33
N LEU A 86 2.96 21.51 -7.35
CA LEU A 86 1.54 21.90 -7.34
C LEU A 86 0.66 20.93 -6.54
N ASP A 87 1.14 19.69 -6.33
CA ASP A 87 0.46 18.64 -5.57
C ASP A 87 1.50 17.69 -4.93
N GLU A 88 1.07 16.80 -4.03
CA GLU A 88 1.96 15.84 -3.38
C GLU A 88 2.60 14.87 -4.39
N PRO A 89 3.93 14.64 -4.38
CA PRO A 89 4.59 13.85 -5.40
C PRO A 89 4.37 12.34 -5.25
N LEU A 90 4.48 11.64 -6.38
CA LEU A 90 4.60 10.19 -6.45
C LEU A 90 6.08 9.79 -6.30
N VAL A 91 6.38 8.87 -5.40
CA VAL A 91 7.70 8.26 -5.25
C VAL A 91 7.73 6.95 -6.03
N MET A 92 8.70 6.81 -6.92
CA MET A 92 8.77 5.70 -7.87
C MET A 92 10.21 5.46 -8.32
N ASP A 93 10.53 4.28 -8.86
CA ASP A 93 11.82 4.01 -9.50
C ASP A 93 11.68 4.19 -11.01
N PHE A 94 11.77 5.44 -11.47
CA PHE A 94 11.44 5.83 -12.85
C PHE A 94 12.50 5.34 -13.84
N ASN A 95 13.78 5.37 -13.45
CA ASN A 95 14.89 4.99 -14.31
C ASN A 95 15.33 3.51 -14.13
N GLY A 96 14.71 2.76 -13.20
CA GLY A 96 14.96 1.34 -12.96
C GLY A 96 16.29 1.04 -12.26
N ASP A 97 16.91 2.03 -11.61
CA ASP A 97 18.21 1.90 -10.93
C ASP A 97 18.11 1.45 -9.46
N LEU A 98 16.88 1.26 -8.96
CA LEU A 98 16.55 0.85 -7.60
C LEU A 98 16.76 1.92 -6.52
N ILE A 99 16.91 3.18 -6.92
CA ILE A 99 16.87 4.34 -6.03
C ILE A 99 15.54 5.05 -6.26
N PRO A 100 14.77 5.41 -5.21
CA PRO A 100 13.52 6.13 -5.39
C PRO A 100 13.72 7.53 -5.99
N ASP A 101 12.94 7.82 -7.02
CA ASP A 101 12.81 9.09 -7.71
C ASP A 101 11.52 9.81 -7.26
N VAL A 102 11.45 11.12 -7.50
CA VAL A 102 10.31 11.97 -7.10
C VAL A 102 9.61 12.56 -8.32
N PHE A 103 8.41 12.08 -8.62
CA PHE A 103 7.58 12.45 -9.76
C PHE A 103 6.48 13.43 -9.37
N GLY A 104 6.25 14.46 -10.17
CA GLY A 104 5.11 15.36 -10.00
C GLY A 104 5.14 16.57 -10.91
N VAL A 105 4.16 17.46 -10.77
CA VAL A 105 4.12 18.74 -11.51
C VAL A 105 4.73 19.82 -10.64
N THR A 106 5.76 20.48 -11.14
CA THR A 106 6.44 21.58 -10.45
C THR A 106 5.84 22.94 -10.83
N SER A 107 5.98 23.94 -9.98
CA SER A 107 5.46 25.30 -10.22
C SER A 107 6.01 25.98 -11.47
N ASP A 108 7.21 25.59 -11.91
CA ASP A 108 7.89 26.14 -13.09
C ASP A 108 7.56 25.41 -14.39
N SER A 109 6.75 24.34 -14.35
CA SER A 109 6.43 23.50 -15.51
C SER A 109 4.97 23.10 -15.54
N SER A 110 4.32 23.20 -16.70
CA SER A 110 2.98 22.64 -16.92
C SER A 110 2.97 21.13 -17.19
N LYS A 111 4.15 20.54 -17.39
CA LYS A 111 4.37 19.11 -17.65
C LYS A 111 4.97 18.42 -16.44
N PRO A 112 4.71 17.12 -16.24
CA PRO A 112 5.32 16.36 -15.15
C PRO A 112 6.85 16.36 -15.26
N GLN A 113 7.50 16.50 -14.11
CA GLN A 113 8.92 16.43 -13.91
C GLN A 113 9.26 15.20 -13.06
N ILE A 114 10.50 14.75 -13.18
CA ILE A 114 11.08 13.72 -12.32
C ILE A 114 12.39 14.25 -11.74
N LEU A 115 12.56 14.11 -10.43
CA LEU A 115 13.85 14.27 -9.76
C LEU A 115 14.45 12.88 -9.59
N ILE A 116 15.60 12.64 -10.23
CA ILE A 116 16.30 11.37 -10.14
C ILE A 116 17.04 11.28 -8.79
N GLY A 117 16.81 10.19 -8.06
CA GLY A 117 17.45 9.86 -6.80
C GLY A 117 18.97 9.69 -6.93
N GLY A 118 19.68 9.74 -5.80
CA GLY A 118 21.13 9.71 -5.74
C GLY A 118 21.80 11.02 -6.17
N ASN A 119 21.63 11.42 -7.44
CA ASN A 119 22.27 12.62 -7.98
C ASN A 119 21.42 13.91 -7.89
N LEU A 120 20.12 13.79 -7.57
CA LEU A 120 19.17 14.90 -7.43
C LEU A 120 19.10 15.79 -8.68
N SER A 121 18.99 15.16 -9.86
CA SER A 121 18.88 15.85 -11.15
C SER A 121 17.44 15.88 -11.68
N TRP A 122 17.02 17.03 -12.23
CA TRP A 122 15.68 17.23 -12.77
C TRP A 122 15.60 16.92 -14.26
N HIS A 123 14.56 16.21 -14.65
CA HIS A 123 14.26 15.89 -16.05
C HIS A 123 12.77 16.06 -16.33
N ALA A 124 12.43 16.31 -17.60
CA ALA A 124 11.06 16.16 -18.06
C ALA A 124 10.69 14.68 -18.07
N ALA A 125 9.58 14.32 -17.44
CA ALA A 125 9.21 12.91 -17.29
C ALA A 125 8.42 12.40 -18.50
N LEU A 126 7.36 13.10 -18.90
CA LEU A 126 6.42 12.64 -19.92
C LEU A 126 5.86 13.81 -20.75
N GLU A 127 5.47 13.47 -21.98
CA GLU A 127 4.83 14.39 -22.94
C GLU A 127 3.30 14.25 -22.90
N THR A 128 2.68 14.54 -21.75
CA THR A 128 1.20 14.59 -21.66
C THR A 128 0.65 15.95 -22.09
N GLN A 129 -0.52 15.93 -22.74
CA GLN A 129 -1.24 17.15 -23.16
C GLN A 129 -2.24 17.62 -22.09
N SER A 130 -2.60 16.74 -21.17
CA SER A 130 -3.64 16.99 -20.17
C SER A 130 -3.00 17.54 -18.90
N LYS A 131 -3.66 18.50 -18.24
CA LYS A 131 -3.25 18.92 -16.90
C LYS A 131 -3.45 17.77 -15.91
N MET A 132 -2.57 17.64 -14.92
CA MET A 132 -2.81 16.69 -13.83
C MET A 132 -4.01 17.13 -13.00
N TYR A 133 -4.81 16.17 -12.55
CA TYR A 133 -5.90 16.42 -11.62
C TYR A 133 -5.32 16.69 -10.22
N ILE A 134 -5.95 17.55 -9.42
CA ILE A 134 -5.52 17.84 -8.05
C ILE A 134 -6.74 17.69 -7.13
N PRO A 135 -6.70 16.84 -6.09
CA PRO A 135 -5.61 15.93 -5.73
C PRO A 135 -5.51 14.73 -6.70
N HIS A 136 -4.32 14.42 -7.22
CA HIS A 136 -4.15 13.29 -8.12
C HIS A 136 -4.15 11.94 -7.40
N SER A 137 -4.36 10.84 -8.15
CA SER A 137 -4.22 9.46 -7.68
C SER A 137 -3.21 8.66 -8.50
N HIS A 138 -2.09 9.29 -8.87
CA HIS A 138 -1.02 8.65 -9.64
C HIS A 138 -0.53 7.36 -8.97
N ALA A 139 -0.18 6.36 -9.78
CA ALA A 139 0.34 5.09 -9.30
C ALA A 139 1.44 4.52 -10.20
N PHE A 140 2.40 3.83 -9.59
CA PHE A 140 3.48 3.10 -10.24
C PHE A 140 3.33 1.60 -9.97
N ILE A 141 2.68 0.89 -10.88
CA ILE A 141 2.27 -0.52 -10.71
C ILE A 141 2.16 -1.18 -12.09
N ASP A 142 2.34 -2.50 -12.16
CA ASP A 142 2.10 -3.26 -13.39
C ASP A 142 0.61 -3.22 -13.76
N LEU A 143 0.31 -2.70 -14.96
CA LEU A 143 -1.06 -2.55 -15.47
C LEU A 143 -1.30 -3.38 -16.73
N ASN A 144 -0.27 -4.07 -17.21
CA ASN A 144 -0.29 -4.84 -18.46
C ASN A 144 0.11 -6.31 -18.27
N ASN A 145 0.40 -6.72 -17.03
CA ASN A 145 0.78 -8.07 -16.59
C ASN A 145 2.13 -8.55 -17.14
N ASP A 146 3.10 -7.64 -17.32
CA ASP A 146 4.46 -7.97 -17.77
C ASP A 146 5.52 -7.99 -16.65
N PHE A 147 5.09 -7.89 -15.38
CA PHE A 147 5.91 -7.82 -14.17
C PHE A 147 6.77 -6.55 -14.05
N THR A 148 6.51 -5.52 -14.86
CA THR A 148 7.19 -4.23 -14.80
C THR A 148 6.18 -3.16 -14.45
N ALA A 149 6.52 -2.28 -13.51
CA ALA A 149 5.63 -1.20 -13.15
C ALA A 149 5.46 -0.22 -14.33
N ASP A 150 4.20 0.02 -14.65
CA ASP A 150 3.71 1.06 -15.53
C ASP A 150 3.32 2.30 -14.71
N LEU A 151 3.06 3.41 -15.39
CA LEU A 151 2.65 4.66 -14.74
C LEU A 151 1.19 4.98 -15.07
N PHE A 152 0.39 5.11 -14.01
CA PHE A 152 -0.99 5.54 -14.07
C PHE A 152 -1.11 7.01 -13.69
N LEU A 153 -1.74 7.82 -14.54
CA LEU A 153 -1.94 9.25 -14.31
C LEU A 153 -3.41 9.63 -14.28
N THR A 154 -3.79 10.42 -13.28
CA THR A 154 -5.11 11.04 -13.16
C THR A 154 -5.01 12.45 -13.68
N THR A 155 -5.72 12.74 -14.77
CA THR A 155 -5.62 14.01 -15.49
C THR A 155 -6.99 14.65 -15.65
N SER A 156 -7.02 15.96 -15.89
CA SER A 156 -8.23 16.70 -16.20
C SER A 156 -8.01 17.63 -17.39
N PRO A 157 -8.38 17.22 -18.62
CA PRO A 157 -8.10 18.01 -19.82
C PRO A 157 -8.84 19.36 -19.83
N ASN A 158 -10.07 19.40 -19.32
CA ASN A 158 -10.94 20.58 -19.36
C ASN A 158 -11.32 21.11 -17.96
N SER A 159 -10.59 20.72 -16.90
CA SER A 159 -10.87 21.07 -15.48
C SER A 159 -12.24 20.62 -14.94
N GLN A 160 -13.07 19.97 -15.74
CA GLN A 160 -14.39 19.45 -15.37
C GLN A 160 -14.46 17.93 -15.40
N ASN A 161 -13.76 17.30 -16.34
CA ASN A 161 -13.77 15.85 -16.51
C ASN A 161 -12.47 15.27 -16.00
N VAL A 162 -12.56 14.22 -15.18
CA VAL A 162 -11.41 13.41 -14.76
C VAL A 162 -11.26 12.27 -15.76
N GLN A 163 -10.04 12.02 -16.18
CA GLN A 163 -9.68 10.90 -17.03
C GLN A 163 -8.38 10.26 -16.51
N PHE A 164 -8.13 9.05 -16.98
CA PHE A 164 -7.02 8.22 -16.57
C PHE A 164 -6.15 7.88 -17.77
N GLU A 165 -4.85 8.12 -17.66
CA GLU A 165 -3.85 7.76 -18.68
C GLU A 165 -2.98 6.61 -18.16
N THR A 166 -2.80 5.58 -18.97
CA THR A 166 -1.85 4.50 -18.71
C THR A 166 -0.61 4.72 -19.57
N TRP A 167 0.56 4.74 -18.96
CA TRP A 167 1.86 4.87 -19.61
C TRP A 167 2.64 3.59 -19.37
N VAL A 168 2.77 2.77 -20.41
CA VAL A 168 3.41 1.46 -20.32
C VAL A 168 4.92 1.60 -20.38
N ASN A 169 5.61 0.98 -19.43
CA ASN A 169 7.06 0.85 -19.41
C ASN A 169 7.50 -0.23 -20.39
N LYS A 170 8.04 0.20 -21.53
CA LYS A 170 8.60 -0.68 -22.55
C LYS A 170 10.07 -0.41 -22.73
N ASP A 171 10.90 -1.42 -22.45
CA ASP A 171 12.36 -1.33 -22.53
C ASP A 171 12.93 -0.17 -21.70
N GLY A 172 12.33 0.13 -20.54
CA GLY A 172 12.72 1.22 -19.64
C GLY A 172 12.31 2.62 -20.10
N ASN A 173 11.38 2.72 -21.05
CA ASN A 173 10.81 3.98 -21.49
C ASN A 173 9.28 3.94 -21.43
N PHE A 174 8.66 5.04 -21.02
CA PHE A 174 7.22 5.13 -20.85
C PHE A 174 6.54 5.62 -22.12
N SER A 175 5.53 4.87 -22.59
CA SER A 175 4.73 5.25 -23.75
C SER A 175 3.25 5.18 -23.42
N LYS A 176 2.50 6.22 -23.80
CA LYS A 176 1.06 6.28 -23.54
C LYS A 176 0.34 5.15 -24.26
N ALA A 177 -0.35 4.30 -23.50
CA ALA A 177 -1.12 3.18 -24.01
C ALA A 177 -2.54 3.62 -24.38
N GLY A 178 -2.89 3.46 -25.66
CA GLY A 178 -4.26 3.65 -26.14
C GLY A 178 -4.85 5.04 -25.87
N LYS A 179 -6.17 5.09 -25.67
CA LYS A 179 -6.92 6.30 -25.34
C LYS A 179 -7.03 6.43 -23.82
N SER A 180 -7.07 7.67 -23.32
CA SER A 180 -7.40 7.94 -21.92
C SER A 180 -8.80 7.42 -21.59
N LYS A 181 -8.97 6.83 -20.40
CA LYS A 181 -10.26 6.34 -19.92
C LYS A 181 -10.95 7.43 -19.09
N GLU A 182 -12.16 7.81 -19.45
CA GLU A 182 -12.94 8.79 -18.68
C GLU A 182 -13.51 8.16 -17.39
N ALA A 183 -13.73 8.98 -16.37
CA ALA A 183 -14.49 8.58 -15.19
C ALA A 183 -15.93 8.14 -15.56
N PRO A 184 -16.62 7.35 -14.71
CA PRO A 184 -17.98 6.90 -14.99
C PRO A 184 -18.92 8.08 -15.27
N SER A 185 -19.80 7.94 -16.28
CA SER A 185 -20.72 9.01 -16.67
C SER A 185 -21.68 9.37 -15.53
N GLY A 186 -21.87 10.68 -15.30
CA GLY A 186 -22.78 11.19 -14.26
C GLY A 186 -22.14 11.40 -12.88
N VAL A 187 -20.89 10.95 -12.68
CA VAL A 187 -20.12 11.19 -11.45
C VAL A 187 -19.82 12.68 -11.29
N GLN A 188 -20.01 13.20 -10.07
CA GLN A 188 -19.77 14.60 -9.71
C GLN A 188 -18.51 14.77 -8.84
N VAL A 189 -18.16 13.76 -8.04
CA VAL A 189 -16.95 13.76 -7.20
C VAL A 189 -16.20 12.46 -7.43
N VAL A 190 -14.92 12.57 -7.76
CA VAL A 190 -14.03 11.43 -8.00
C VAL A 190 -13.07 11.32 -6.83
N GLY A 191 -13.00 10.14 -6.21
CA GLY A 191 -12.02 9.82 -5.19
C GLY A 191 -10.69 9.35 -5.77
N GLN A 192 -9.83 8.83 -4.91
CA GLN A 192 -8.53 8.28 -5.25
C GLN A 192 -8.70 6.91 -5.93
N SER A 193 -8.04 6.74 -7.08
CA SER A 193 -7.83 5.44 -7.71
C SER A 193 -7.04 4.50 -6.80
N VAL A 194 -7.46 3.24 -6.75
CA VAL A 194 -6.83 2.19 -5.95
C VAL A 194 -6.68 0.94 -6.81
N PHE A 195 -5.60 0.18 -6.60
CA PHE A 195 -5.27 -1.00 -7.39
C PHE A 195 -5.16 -2.26 -6.53
N ALA A 196 -5.89 -3.31 -6.90
CA ALA A 196 -5.90 -4.59 -6.18
C ALA A 196 -6.38 -5.72 -7.08
N ASP A 197 -5.88 -6.94 -6.88
CA ASP A 197 -6.41 -8.17 -7.50
C ASP A 197 -7.74 -8.54 -6.82
N PHE A 198 -8.81 -7.87 -7.23
CA PHE A 198 -10.10 -7.86 -6.57
C PHE A 198 -10.86 -9.17 -6.75
N ASP A 199 -10.65 -9.86 -7.89
CA ASP A 199 -11.28 -11.15 -8.20
C ASP A 199 -10.37 -12.38 -8.06
N GLY A 200 -9.12 -12.19 -7.63
CA GLY A 200 -8.16 -13.26 -7.33
C GLY A 200 -7.70 -14.00 -8.58
N ASP A 201 -7.65 -13.32 -9.74
CA ASP A 201 -7.24 -13.90 -11.02
C ASP A 201 -5.75 -13.69 -11.34
N GLY A 202 -5.04 -12.92 -10.52
CA GLY A 202 -3.63 -12.57 -10.66
C GLY A 202 -3.40 -11.19 -11.30
N GLN A 203 -4.45 -10.52 -11.76
CA GLN A 203 -4.36 -9.19 -12.39
C GLN A 203 -4.87 -8.11 -11.45
N SER A 204 -4.16 -6.98 -11.40
CA SER A 204 -4.63 -5.84 -10.61
C SER A 204 -5.75 -5.08 -11.32
N GLU A 205 -6.88 -4.89 -10.64
CA GLU A 205 -7.99 -4.05 -11.08
C GLU A 205 -7.91 -2.63 -10.54
N HIS A 206 -8.50 -1.69 -11.29
CA HIS A 206 -8.67 -0.30 -10.86
C HIS A 206 -10.03 -0.13 -10.20
N LEU A 207 -10.02 0.12 -8.89
CA LEU A 207 -11.15 0.51 -8.06
C LEU A 207 -11.23 2.04 -7.96
N LEU A 208 -12.43 2.59 -8.15
CA LEU A 208 -12.69 4.02 -8.13
C LEU A 208 -13.89 4.35 -7.22
N PRO A 209 -13.66 4.84 -5.99
CA PRO A 209 -14.71 5.39 -5.15
C PRO A 209 -15.16 6.76 -5.70
N VAL A 210 -16.47 6.97 -5.82
CA VAL A 210 -17.06 8.17 -6.41
C VAL A 210 -18.34 8.59 -5.72
N CYS A 211 -18.78 9.81 -6.01
CA CYS A 211 -20.12 10.29 -5.72
C CYS A 211 -20.84 10.71 -7.00
N GLU A 212 -22.05 10.20 -7.22
CA GLU A 212 -22.94 10.57 -8.32
C GLU A 212 -23.65 11.92 -8.08
N ASP A 213 -23.46 12.51 -6.89
CA ASP A 213 -23.90 13.85 -6.53
C ASP A 213 -22.81 14.59 -5.74
N THR A 214 -22.89 15.92 -5.68
CA THR A 214 -21.88 16.77 -5.04
C THR A 214 -21.83 16.65 -3.52
N THR A 215 -22.88 16.10 -2.89
CA THR A 215 -22.97 15.93 -1.43
C THR A 215 -22.65 14.52 -0.96
N CYS A 216 -22.41 13.60 -1.90
CA CYS A 216 -22.17 12.17 -1.66
C CYS A 216 -23.32 11.43 -0.98
N GLN A 217 -24.58 11.80 -1.28
CA GLN A 217 -25.74 11.02 -0.89
C GLN A 217 -25.90 9.73 -1.71
N LYS A 218 -25.37 9.74 -2.93
CA LYS A 218 -25.26 8.61 -3.86
C LYS A 218 -23.79 8.30 -4.07
N SER A 219 -23.26 7.48 -3.17
CA SER A 219 -21.88 6.99 -3.25
C SER A 219 -21.83 5.68 -4.01
N ALA A 220 -20.74 5.45 -4.74
CA ALA A 220 -20.51 4.21 -5.45
C ALA A 220 -19.02 3.86 -5.50
N ILE A 221 -18.70 2.57 -5.64
CA ILE A 221 -17.37 2.10 -6.02
C ILE A 221 -17.51 1.40 -7.36
N TYR A 222 -16.75 1.85 -8.34
CA TYR A 222 -16.66 1.23 -9.65
C TYR A 222 -15.34 0.47 -9.81
N LEU A 223 -15.36 -0.55 -10.63
CA LEU A 223 -14.21 -1.34 -11.02
C LEU A 223 -14.04 -1.29 -12.54
N THR A 224 -12.79 -1.26 -12.99
CA THR A 224 -12.40 -1.60 -14.35
C THR A 224 -11.12 -2.43 -14.35
N LYS A 225 -10.90 -3.20 -15.42
CA LYS A 225 -9.67 -3.96 -15.61
C LYS A 225 -9.13 -3.90 -17.02
N LEU A 226 -7.92 -4.42 -17.22
CA LEU A 226 -7.29 -4.48 -18.53
C LEU A 226 -8.22 -5.18 -19.54
N GLY A 227 -8.44 -4.55 -20.70
CA GLY A 227 -9.33 -5.06 -21.73
C GLY A 227 -10.83 -4.80 -21.50
N LEU A 228 -11.24 -4.22 -20.36
CA LEU A 228 -12.60 -3.72 -20.14
C LEU A 228 -12.68 -2.20 -20.36
N ASP A 229 -13.44 -1.78 -21.36
CA ASP A 229 -13.70 -0.36 -21.62
C ASP A 229 -14.78 0.24 -20.69
N GLN A 230 -15.52 -0.61 -19.98
CA GLN A 230 -16.66 -0.24 -19.16
C GLN A 230 -16.25 0.02 -17.70
N TRP A 231 -17.12 0.70 -16.95
CA TRP A 231 -17.06 0.78 -15.49
C TRP A 231 -18.15 -0.10 -14.90
N ILE A 232 -17.78 -1.01 -14.00
CA ILE A 232 -18.69 -1.97 -13.39
C ILE A 232 -18.90 -1.57 -11.92
N PRO A 233 -20.14 -1.30 -11.46
CA PRO A 233 -20.36 -0.96 -10.06
C PRO A 233 -20.17 -2.21 -9.19
N VAL A 234 -19.30 -2.11 -8.19
CA VAL A 234 -19.01 -3.16 -7.21
C VAL A 234 -19.54 -2.82 -5.81
N LEU A 235 -20.01 -1.59 -5.59
CA LEU A 235 -20.81 -1.20 -4.42
C LEU A 235 -21.61 0.07 -4.73
N GLN A 236 -22.92 0.06 -4.47
CA GLN A 236 -23.79 1.24 -4.57
C GLN A 236 -24.75 1.38 -3.37
N GLU A 237 -24.91 0.32 -2.57
CA GLU A 237 -25.83 0.30 -1.45
C GLU A 237 -25.12 0.63 -0.13
N PHE A 238 -25.17 1.91 0.25
CA PHE A 238 -24.60 2.43 1.51
C PHE A 238 -25.67 2.63 2.60
N ARG A 239 -26.73 1.81 2.58
CA ARG A 239 -27.84 1.93 3.53
C ARG A 239 -27.73 0.87 4.62
N ASN A 240 -27.84 1.29 5.87
CA ASN A 240 -27.99 0.41 7.02
C ASN A 240 -29.33 0.70 7.71
N LYS A 241 -30.28 -0.23 7.59
CA LYS A 241 -31.66 -0.05 8.06
C LYS A 241 -32.25 1.26 7.47
N ASP A 242 -32.66 2.20 8.32
CA ASP A 242 -33.22 3.49 7.91
C ASP A 242 -32.17 4.59 7.72
N THR A 243 -30.89 4.30 8.00
CA THR A 243 -29.81 5.29 7.90
C THR A 243 -29.08 5.16 6.57
N LEU A 244 -29.00 6.27 5.84
CA LEU A 244 -28.19 6.38 4.64
C LEU A 244 -26.79 6.91 4.99
N TRP A 245 -25.77 6.21 4.50
CA TRP A 245 -24.38 6.61 4.58
C TRP A 245 -23.85 6.96 3.19
N GLY A 246 -22.73 7.67 3.15
CA GLY A 246 -22.00 7.94 1.93
C GLY A 246 -20.59 8.44 2.21
N PHE A 247 -19.76 8.55 1.19
CA PHE A 247 -18.41 9.06 1.32
C PHE A 247 -18.41 10.51 1.83
N VAL A 248 -17.32 10.89 2.49
CA VAL A 248 -17.08 12.27 2.91
C VAL A 248 -16.50 13.03 1.71
N PRO A 249 -17.22 14.01 1.11
CA PRO A 249 -16.71 14.73 -0.05
C PRO A 249 -15.48 15.54 0.33
N TYR A 250 -14.46 15.50 -0.53
CA TYR A 250 -13.28 16.34 -0.42
C TYR A 250 -13.68 17.82 -0.56
N LYS A 251 -13.35 18.64 0.43
CA LYS A 251 -13.62 20.09 0.41
C LYS A 251 -12.31 20.84 0.27
N ASN A 252 -12.06 21.39 -0.91
CA ASN A 252 -10.97 22.32 -1.12
C ASN A 252 -11.44 23.77 -0.82
N ASP A 253 -11.72 24.06 0.44
CA ASP A 253 -12.09 25.43 0.86
C ASP A 253 -10.83 26.20 1.27
N GLU A 254 -10.39 27.13 0.42
CA GLU A 254 -9.22 27.98 0.60
C GLU A 254 -9.21 28.74 1.95
N SER A 255 -10.39 28.95 2.56
CA SER A 255 -10.53 29.67 3.83
C SER A 255 -10.43 28.78 5.09
N SER A 256 -10.54 27.45 4.95
CA SER A 256 -10.65 26.53 6.08
C SER A 256 -9.30 26.02 6.57
N THR A 257 -8.87 26.32 7.80
CA THR A 257 -7.60 25.79 8.35
C THR A 257 -7.63 24.28 8.67
N GLU A 258 -8.70 23.55 8.34
CA GLU A 258 -8.82 22.11 8.58
C GLU A 258 -8.18 21.30 7.44
N ILE A 259 -7.48 20.22 7.81
CA ILE A 259 -6.94 19.25 6.84
C ILE A 259 -8.11 18.48 6.23
N SER A 260 -8.22 18.50 4.91
CA SER A 260 -9.20 17.71 4.14
C SER A 260 -8.53 16.47 3.57
N PHE A 261 -9.23 15.34 3.63
CA PHE A 261 -8.75 14.06 3.11
C PHE A 261 -9.58 13.69 1.88
N PRO A 262 -8.95 13.28 0.76
CA PRO A 262 -9.71 12.83 -0.39
C PRO A 262 -10.40 11.50 -0.09
N ILE A 263 -11.47 11.20 -0.83
CA ILE A 263 -12.16 9.90 -0.73
C ILE A 263 -11.16 8.83 -1.17
N THR A 264 -10.79 7.91 -0.30
CA THR A 264 -9.84 6.85 -0.59
C THR A 264 -10.30 5.52 0.02
N LEU A 265 -9.82 4.41 -0.54
CA LEU A 265 -9.99 3.07 0.00
C LEU A 265 -8.61 2.53 0.38
N HIS A 266 -8.45 2.08 1.62
CA HIS A 266 -7.23 1.39 2.05
C HIS A 266 -7.44 -0.11 1.95
N ILE A 267 -6.67 -0.77 1.08
CA ILE A 267 -6.87 -2.19 0.74
C ILE A 267 -6.05 -3.10 1.66
N GLY A 268 -6.63 -4.22 2.03
CA GLY A 268 -5.97 -5.29 2.77
C GLY A 268 -6.90 -6.49 2.91
N ASP A 269 -6.34 -7.69 2.91
CA ASP A 269 -7.10 -8.93 3.10
C ASP A 269 -7.28 -9.17 4.61
N TYR A 270 -8.41 -8.70 5.17
CA TYR A 270 -8.65 -8.68 6.62
C TYR A 270 -8.95 -10.09 7.18
N ASN A 271 -9.52 -10.96 6.35
CA ASN A 271 -9.93 -12.32 6.72
C ASN A 271 -9.06 -13.42 6.08
N MET A 272 -7.98 -13.04 5.40
CA MET A 272 -7.01 -13.91 4.72
C MET A 272 -7.63 -14.89 3.73
N ASP A 273 -8.77 -14.55 3.10
CA ASP A 273 -9.46 -15.43 2.17
C ASP A 273 -8.86 -15.40 0.74
N GLY A 274 -7.91 -14.50 0.50
CA GLY A 274 -7.23 -14.24 -0.76
C GLY A 274 -7.94 -13.23 -1.66
N TYR A 275 -8.97 -12.56 -1.17
CA TYR A 275 -9.64 -11.46 -1.85
C TYR A 275 -9.47 -10.18 -1.04
N PRO A 276 -8.82 -9.14 -1.58
CA PRO A 276 -8.58 -7.93 -0.82
C PRO A 276 -9.88 -7.23 -0.40
N ASP A 277 -10.00 -6.94 0.90
CA ASP A 277 -11.04 -6.09 1.49
C ASP A 277 -10.61 -4.61 1.45
N ALA A 278 -11.47 -3.71 1.92
CA ALA A 278 -11.14 -2.28 2.01
C ALA A 278 -11.62 -1.62 3.29
N LEU A 279 -10.91 -0.60 3.76
CA LEU A 279 -11.40 0.35 4.75
C LEU A 279 -11.84 1.64 4.04
N ALA A 280 -12.96 2.19 4.49
CA ALA A 280 -13.50 3.45 3.98
C ALA A 280 -14.07 4.32 5.09
N ILE A 281 -13.99 5.64 4.91
CA ILE A 281 -14.65 6.61 5.79
C ILE A 281 -16.00 7.00 5.20
N LEU A 282 -17.06 6.75 5.96
CA LEU A 282 -18.42 7.09 5.59
C LEU A 282 -19.03 8.07 6.60
N LYS A 283 -19.87 8.98 6.12
CA LYS A 283 -20.70 9.86 6.94
C LYS A 283 -22.17 9.48 6.84
N ASN A 284 -22.89 9.62 7.94
CA ASN A 284 -24.34 9.56 7.94
C ASN A 284 -24.89 10.80 7.22
N THR A 285 -25.67 10.63 6.16
CA THR A 285 -26.16 11.74 5.33
C THR A 285 -27.16 12.64 6.05
N SER A 286 -27.81 12.15 7.12
CA SER A 286 -28.78 12.89 7.92
C SER A 286 -28.15 13.64 9.10
N GLY A 287 -26.86 13.41 9.38
CA GLY A 287 -26.13 14.03 10.48
C GLY A 287 -24.73 14.47 10.07
N SER A 288 -23.86 14.65 11.05
CA SER A 288 -22.45 14.98 10.85
C SER A 288 -21.49 13.88 11.27
N ASN A 289 -22.00 12.75 11.77
CA ASN A 289 -21.17 11.65 12.27
C ASN A 289 -20.49 10.93 11.10
N GLN A 290 -19.16 10.91 11.12
CA GLN A 290 -18.33 10.17 10.17
C GLN A 290 -17.53 9.09 10.90
N GLN A 291 -17.43 7.90 10.31
CA GLN A 291 -16.86 6.71 10.93
C GLN A 291 -16.13 5.86 9.89
N ALA A 292 -15.22 5.01 10.35
CA ALA A 292 -14.57 4.02 9.51
C ALA A 292 -15.44 2.75 9.40
N PHE A 293 -15.46 2.15 8.22
CA PHE A 293 -16.15 0.88 7.96
C PHE A 293 -15.24 -0.06 7.17
N LEU A 294 -15.30 -1.34 7.52
CA LEU A 294 -14.77 -2.42 6.69
C LEU A 294 -15.74 -2.69 5.54
N LEU A 295 -15.21 -2.81 4.33
CA LEU A 295 -15.89 -3.24 3.13
C LEU A 295 -15.35 -4.63 2.79
N GLU A 296 -16.15 -5.65 3.11
CA GLU A 296 -15.79 -7.04 2.85
C GLU A 296 -15.96 -7.34 1.36
N ASN A 297 -14.93 -7.91 0.75
CA ASN A 297 -15.01 -8.42 -0.62
C ASN A 297 -15.74 -9.76 -0.60
N VAL A 298 -16.86 -9.87 -1.30
CA VAL A 298 -17.72 -11.06 -1.30
C VAL A 298 -18.11 -11.47 -2.72
N PRO A 299 -18.55 -12.74 -2.93
CA PRO A 299 -19.11 -13.15 -4.21
C PRO A 299 -20.25 -12.21 -4.65
N CYS A 300 -20.19 -11.77 -5.90
CA CYS A 300 -21.19 -10.90 -6.49
C CYS A 300 -22.56 -11.60 -6.49
N ASN A 301 -23.56 -10.93 -5.90
CA ASN A 301 -24.94 -11.38 -5.89
C ASN A 301 -25.87 -10.51 -6.77
N ASN A 302 -25.34 -9.43 -7.35
CA ASN A 302 -26.09 -8.51 -8.21
C ASN A 302 -25.79 -8.80 -9.70
N ILE A 303 -26.77 -8.57 -10.57
CA ILE A 303 -26.59 -8.72 -12.02
C ILE A 303 -25.54 -7.73 -12.54
N SER A 304 -25.41 -6.55 -11.92
CA SER A 304 -24.48 -5.49 -12.35
C SER A 304 -23.01 -5.89 -12.27
N CYS A 305 -22.59 -6.64 -11.24
CA CYS A 305 -21.20 -7.06 -11.02
C CYS A 305 -20.89 -8.47 -11.55
N LYS A 306 -21.83 -9.12 -12.25
CA LYS A 306 -21.69 -10.52 -12.66
C LYS A 306 -20.46 -10.77 -13.57
N SER A 307 -20.07 -9.77 -14.37
CA SER A 307 -18.89 -9.84 -15.24
C SER A 307 -17.57 -9.87 -14.47
N VAL A 308 -17.53 -9.30 -13.26
CA VAL A 308 -16.34 -9.20 -12.40
C VAL A 308 -16.41 -10.13 -11.18
N ARG A 309 -17.50 -10.92 -11.04
CA ARG A 309 -17.69 -12.04 -10.09
C ARG A 309 -17.69 -11.69 -8.60
N ARG A 310 -17.14 -10.56 -8.20
CA ARG A 310 -17.01 -10.08 -6.81
C ARG A 310 -17.67 -8.71 -6.64
N MET A 311 -17.95 -8.36 -5.40
CA MET A 311 -18.47 -7.05 -5.01
C MET A 311 -18.06 -6.72 -3.58
N PHE A 312 -18.08 -5.44 -3.21
CA PHE A 312 -17.94 -5.07 -1.81
C PHE A 312 -19.29 -5.12 -1.10
N LYS A 313 -19.25 -5.42 0.19
CA LYS A 313 -20.37 -5.31 1.11
C LYS A 313 -19.91 -4.58 2.36
N VAL A 314 -20.62 -3.53 2.76
CA VAL A 314 -20.29 -2.81 4.00
C VAL A 314 -20.54 -3.72 5.20
N PHE A 315 -19.52 -3.92 6.03
CA PHE A 315 -19.63 -4.69 7.26
C PHE A 315 -20.04 -3.78 8.43
N TRP A 316 -21.35 -3.68 8.63
CA TRP A 316 -21.95 -2.75 9.59
C TRP A 316 -21.80 -3.15 11.07
N GLU A 317 -21.39 -4.37 11.37
CA GLU A 317 -21.47 -4.95 12.73
C GLU A 317 -20.10 -4.99 13.45
N LEU A 318 -19.05 -4.39 12.89
CA LEU A 318 -17.73 -4.31 13.52
C LEU A 318 -17.72 -3.26 14.64
N SER A 319 -18.21 -3.65 15.82
CA SER A 319 -18.57 -2.73 16.90
C SER A 319 -17.41 -1.88 17.44
N ASP A 320 -16.18 -2.39 17.49
CA ASP A 320 -15.01 -1.65 17.99
C ASP A 320 -14.60 -0.53 17.02
N LEU A 321 -14.65 -0.79 15.71
CA LEU A 321 -14.39 0.21 14.68
C LEU A 321 -15.48 1.31 14.69
N ASN A 322 -16.74 0.89 14.80
CA ASN A 322 -17.90 1.78 14.82
C ASN A 322 -18.05 2.59 16.12
N GLN A 323 -17.20 2.39 17.13
CA GLN A 323 -17.18 3.24 18.33
C GLN A 323 -16.31 4.49 18.13
N ILE A 324 -15.39 4.45 17.18
CA ILE A 324 -14.51 5.58 16.86
C ILE A 324 -15.30 6.58 16.03
N LYS A 325 -15.70 7.68 16.68
CA LYS A 325 -16.41 8.79 16.04
C LYS A 325 -15.42 9.75 15.38
N ASP A 326 -15.92 10.49 14.40
CA ASP A 326 -15.17 11.51 13.67
C ASP A 326 -13.89 10.97 13.03
N ALA A 327 -13.90 9.70 12.61
CA ALA A 327 -12.81 9.07 11.88
C ALA A 327 -12.60 9.78 10.53
N VAL A 328 -11.34 10.04 10.18
CA VAL A 328 -10.94 10.74 8.94
C VAL A 328 -10.07 9.88 8.04
N VAL A 329 -9.37 8.89 8.59
CA VAL A 329 -8.55 7.91 7.86
C VAL A 329 -8.59 6.60 8.62
N ALA A 330 -8.64 5.47 7.91
CA ALA A 330 -8.49 4.14 8.49
C ALA A 330 -7.68 3.28 7.53
N THR A 331 -6.61 2.65 8.00
CA THR A 331 -5.74 1.80 7.18
C THR A 331 -5.40 0.51 7.91
N PHE A 332 -4.97 -0.49 7.14
CA PHE A 332 -4.49 -1.76 7.67
C PHE A 332 -3.02 -1.67 8.09
N PHE A 333 -2.64 -2.46 9.10
CA PHE A 333 -1.25 -2.67 9.50
C PHE A 333 -1.13 -3.98 10.28
N ASP A 334 -0.13 -4.82 10.01
CA ASP A 334 0.16 -6.01 10.83
C ASP A 334 1.05 -5.57 12.00
N ILE A 335 0.42 -5.24 13.15
CA ILE A 335 1.11 -4.66 14.32
C ILE A 335 1.92 -5.74 15.05
N TYR A 336 1.42 -6.98 15.05
CA TYR A 336 1.98 -8.09 15.82
C TYR A 336 2.97 -8.94 15.03
N GLU A 337 3.21 -8.62 13.75
CA GLU A 337 4.05 -9.38 12.82
C GLU A 337 3.62 -10.85 12.73
N ASP A 338 2.31 -11.10 12.78
CA ASP A 338 1.69 -12.42 12.70
C ASP A 338 0.97 -12.68 11.37
N GLY A 339 1.02 -11.70 10.44
CA GLY A 339 0.38 -11.77 9.13
C GLY A 339 -1.10 -11.42 9.12
N ILE A 340 -1.70 -11.17 10.29
CA ILE A 340 -3.09 -10.72 10.39
C ILE A 340 -3.10 -9.19 10.36
N LEU A 341 -3.88 -8.63 9.44
CA LEU A 341 -3.99 -7.17 9.32
C LEU A 341 -4.88 -6.61 10.43
N ASP A 342 -4.28 -5.84 11.33
CA ASP A 342 -4.96 -4.96 12.29
C ASP A 342 -5.37 -3.64 11.62
N ILE A 343 -6.09 -2.80 12.37
CA ILE A 343 -6.62 -1.54 11.85
C ILE A 343 -6.09 -0.35 12.66
N ILE A 344 -5.55 0.66 11.96
CA ILE A 344 -5.18 1.95 12.53
C ILE A 344 -6.19 3.00 12.06
N VAL A 345 -6.77 3.76 12.99
CA VAL A 345 -7.77 4.81 12.69
C VAL A 345 -7.28 6.15 13.20
N LEU A 346 -7.31 7.15 12.33
CA LEU A 346 -7.15 8.55 12.69
C LEU A 346 -8.52 9.19 12.85
N SER A 347 -8.75 9.85 13.98
CA SER A 347 -9.99 10.56 14.30
C SER A 347 -9.72 12.01 14.70
N LYS A 348 -10.71 12.89 14.53
CA LYS A 348 -10.62 14.25 15.08
C LYS A 348 -10.62 14.20 16.61
N GLY A 349 -9.74 14.98 17.23
CA GLY A 349 -9.63 15.12 18.68
C GLY A 349 -10.62 16.11 19.27
N TYR A 350 -10.34 16.57 20.51
CA TYR A 350 -11.20 17.53 21.22
C TYR A 350 -11.24 18.92 20.55
N SER A 351 -10.14 19.33 19.92
CA SER A 351 -10.10 20.51 19.06
C SER A 351 -10.07 20.09 17.59
N SER A 352 -10.58 20.92 16.68
CA SER A 352 -10.61 20.62 15.24
C SER A 352 -9.22 20.48 14.59
N LYS A 353 -8.15 20.83 15.33
CA LYS A 353 -6.76 20.74 14.87
C LYS A 353 -6.00 19.55 15.47
N ASP A 354 -6.57 18.90 16.47
CA ASP A 354 -5.97 17.74 17.11
C ASP A 354 -6.50 16.46 16.46
N PHE A 355 -5.66 15.44 16.41
CA PHE A 355 -6.05 14.11 15.95
C PHE A 355 -5.72 13.08 17.03
N ALA A 356 -6.52 12.03 17.12
CA ALA A 356 -6.25 10.86 17.94
C ALA A 356 -6.06 9.63 17.03
N ILE A 357 -5.01 8.86 17.34
CA ILE A 357 -4.70 7.59 16.68
C ILE A 357 -5.23 6.46 17.56
N HIS A 358 -6.00 5.57 16.95
CA HIS A 358 -6.52 4.35 17.56
C HIS A 358 -5.95 3.14 16.84
N THR A 359 -5.65 2.08 17.58
CA THR A 359 -5.18 0.81 17.03
C THR A 359 -6.15 -0.28 17.49
N LEU A 360 -6.74 -1.01 16.55
CA LEU A 360 -7.70 -2.07 16.78
C LEU A 360 -7.08 -3.39 16.37
N LYS A 361 -6.95 -4.29 17.34
CA LYS A 361 -6.46 -5.65 17.06
C LYS A 361 -7.51 -6.45 16.30
N ASN A 362 -7.11 -7.09 15.21
CA ASN A 362 -7.91 -8.08 14.52
C ASN A 362 -7.78 -9.44 15.22
N ASN A 363 -8.85 -9.88 15.89
CA ASN A 363 -8.89 -11.19 16.57
C ASN A 363 -9.39 -12.30 15.63
N PHE A 364 -8.98 -12.28 14.36
CA PHE A 364 -9.34 -13.31 13.42
C PHE A 364 -8.66 -14.64 13.79
N GLU A 365 -9.43 -15.59 14.31
CA GLU A 365 -8.94 -16.88 14.82
C GLU A 365 -9.08 -18.04 13.80
N ALA A 366 -9.28 -17.78 12.52
CA ALA A 366 -9.45 -18.88 11.56
C ALA A 366 -8.09 -19.49 11.13
N ASP A 367 -8.10 -20.80 10.86
CA ASP A 367 -7.00 -21.53 10.21
C ASP A 367 -6.85 -21.11 8.73
N ALA A 368 -6.61 -19.83 8.47
CA ALA A 368 -6.28 -19.32 7.15
C ALA A 368 -4.78 -19.08 7.07
N TYR A 369 -4.22 -19.37 5.90
CA TYR A 369 -2.81 -19.21 5.64
C TYR A 369 -2.55 -17.88 4.95
N PHE A 370 -1.35 -17.33 5.12
CA PHE A 370 -0.88 -16.16 4.40
C PHE A 370 0.54 -16.35 3.87
N VAL A 371 0.96 -15.49 2.98
CA VAL A 371 2.39 -15.24 2.72
C VAL A 371 2.64 -13.73 2.80
N LYS A 372 3.67 -13.33 3.54
CA LYS A 372 4.09 -11.93 3.66
C LYS A 372 5.34 -11.72 2.83
N VAL A 373 5.28 -10.91 1.79
CA VAL A 373 6.40 -10.69 0.86
C VAL A 373 6.84 -9.24 0.91
N ILE A 374 8.15 -9.02 1.09
CA ILE A 374 8.77 -7.70 0.98
C ILE A 374 9.91 -7.75 -0.05
N VAL A 375 9.91 -6.81 -0.99
CA VAL A 375 10.95 -6.68 -2.01
C VAL A 375 11.82 -5.47 -1.65
N LEU A 376 13.11 -5.70 -1.48
CA LEU A 376 14.08 -4.67 -1.09
C LEU A 376 14.69 -3.98 -2.31
N SER A 377 15.37 -2.84 -2.13
CA SER A 377 16.04 -2.13 -3.25
C SER A 377 17.00 -3.05 -4.01
N GLY A 378 17.74 -3.92 -3.31
CA GLY A 378 18.65 -4.86 -3.96
C GLY A 378 19.86 -4.18 -4.60
N LEU A 379 20.26 -2.99 -4.14
CA LEU A 379 21.54 -2.34 -4.48
C LEU A 379 22.74 -3.12 -3.91
N CYS A 380 22.55 -3.83 -2.80
CA CYS A 380 23.52 -4.71 -2.16
C CYS A 380 22.81 -5.89 -1.48
N SER A 381 23.58 -6.89 -1.04
CA SER A 381 23.03 -8.12 -0.40
C SER A 381 23.65 -8.48 0.95
N ASN A 382 24.96 -8.35 1.10
CA ASN A 382 25.68 -8.59 2.37
C ASN A 382 26.79 -7.55 2.62
N ASP A 383 27.43 -7.03 1.57
CA ASP A 383 28.50 -6.04 1.66
C ASP A 383 27.99 -4.67 1.21
N CYS A 384 27.15 -4.06 2.05
CA CYS A 384 26.54 -2.77 1.75
C CYS A 384 27.45 -1.61 2.18
N PRO A 385 27.26 -0.41 1.59
CA PRO A 385 27.91 0.80 2.06
C PRO A 385 27.84 0.94 3.58
N ARG A 386 28.94 1.39 4.19
CA ARG A 386 29.05 1.58 5.65
C ARG A 386 28.81 0.30 6.50
N LYS A 387 28.87 -0.90 5.90
CA LYS A 387 28.64 -2.20 6.56
C LYS A 387 27.24 -2.34 7.18
N ILE A 388 26.26 -1.70 6.56
CA ILE A 388 24.87 -1.74 7.00
C ILE A 388 24.24 -3.06 6.60
N THR A 389 23.31 -3.57 7.42
CA THR A 389 22.53 -4.75 7.06
C THR A 389 21.41 -4.34 6.08
N PRO A 390 21.32 -4.95 4.88
CA PRO A 390 20.42 -4.48 3.82
C PRO A 390 18.92 -4.71 4.06
N PHE A 391 18.50 -5.24 5.21
CA PHE A 391 17.14 -5.75 5.44
C PHE A 391 16.10 -4.67 5.80
N GLY A 392 16.32 -3.40 5.44
CA GLY A 392 15.54 -2.27 5.97
C GLY A 392 14.87 -1.34 4.95
N VAL A 393 15.19 -1.47 3.66
CA VAL A 393 14.73 -0.54 2.63
C VAL A 393 13.94 -1.28 1.55
N ASN A 394 12.64 -1.00 1.50
CA ASN A 394 11.72 -1.54 0.50
C ASN A 394 11.65 -0.65 -0.74
N GLN A 395 11.42 -1.30 -1.89
CA GLN A 395 11.42 -0.64 -3.19
C GLN A 395 10.00 -0.26 -3.65
N PRO A 396 9.78 0.93 -4.25
CA PRO A 396 8.54 1.26 -4.95
C PRO A 396 8.43 0.62 -6.33
N GLY A 397 7.27 0.05 -6.66
CA GLY A 397 6.97 -0.54 -7.97
C GLY A 397 7.14 -2.06 -8.15
N PRO A 398 7.77 -2.86 -7.26
CA PRO A 398 7.77 -4.31 -7.41
C PRO A 398 6.36 -4.90 -7.55
N TYR A 399 6.23 -5.93 -8.38
CA TYR A 399 4.98 -6.67 -8.55
C TYR A 399 5.16 -8.10 -8.06
N ILE A 400 4.29 -8.55 -7.16
CA ILE A 400 4.30 -9.89 -6.59
C ILE A 400 3.08 -10.63 -7.12
N MET A 401 3.27 -11.86 -7.59
CA MET A 401 2.18 -12.75 -7.99
C MET A 401 2.46 -14.15 -7.48
N TYR A 402 1.45 -14.84 -6.98
CA TYR A 402 1.53 -16.26 -6.68
C TYR A 402 0.52 -17.08 -7.45
N THR A 403 0.82 -18.37 -7.56
CA THR A 403 -0.11 -19.40 -8.03
C THR A 403 -0.06 -20.56 -7.04
N THR A 404 -1.23 -21.05 -6.66
CA THR A 404 -1.44 -22.21 -5.80
C THR A 404 -2.64 -23.02 -6.29
N VAL A 405 -2.84 -24.21 -5.74
CA VAL A 405 -4.05 -25.00 -5.94
C VAL A 405 -4.89 -25.03 -4.66
N ASP A 406 -6.22 -24.94 -4.79
CA ASP A 406 -7.15 -25.12 -3.68
C ASP A 406 -7.38 -26.62 -3.36
N ALA A 407 -8.15 -26.90 -2.30
CA ALA A 407 -8.47 -28.28 -1.90
C ALA A 407 -9.27 -29.07 -2.96
N ASN A 408 -9.92 -28.39 -3.91
CA ASN A 408 -10.68 -29.02 -4.99
C ASN A 408 -9.83 -29.21 -6.26
N GLY A 409 -8.57 -28.76 -6.27
CA GLY A 409 -7.69 -28.83 -7.42
C GLY A 409 -7.85 -27.67 -8.41
N TYR A 410 -8.55 -26.60 -8.04
CA TYR A 410 -8.64 -25.39 -8.85
C TYR A 410 -7.45 -24.47 -8.59
N LEU A 411 -6.92 -23.89 -9.68
CA LEU A 411 -5.89 -22.86 -9.60
C LEU A 411 -6.44 -21.62 -8.90
N LYS A 412 -5.67 -21.12 -7.94
CA LYS A 412 -5.88 -19.85 -7.26
C LYS A 412 -4.64 -18.99 -7.50
N ASN A 413 -4.87 -17.78 -7.97
CA ASN A 413 -3.84 -16.78 -8.13
C ASN A 413 -4.07 -15.66 -7.12
N GLY A 414 -3.04 -14.86 -6.93
CA GLY A 414 -3.17 -13.58 -6.25
C GLY A 414 -1.98 -12.71 -6.61
N SER A 415 -2.20 -11.41 -6.69
CA SER A 415 -1.12 -10.45 -6.93
C SER A 415 -1.27 -9.18 -6.11
N ALA A 416 -0.14 -8.48 -5.96
CA ALA A 416 -0.09 -7.16 -5.34
C ALA A 416 1.11 -6.36 -5.83
N GLY A 417 0.91 -5.05 -6.02
CA GLY A 417 1.99 -4.09 -6.24
C GLY A 417 2.50 -3.52 -4.92
N GLN A 418 3.82 -3.47 -4.75
CA GLN A 418 4.45 -2.89 -3.57
C GLN A 418 4.66 -1.38 -3.74
N LEU A 419 4.19 -0.59 -2.76
CA LEU A 419 4.41 0.86 -2.71
C LEU A 419 4.14 1.56 -4.05
N SER A 420 2.99 1.27 -4.66
CA SER A 420 2.58 1.85 -5.92
C SER A 420 2.11 3.30 -5.81
N GLN A 421 1.75 3.77 -4.61
CA GLN A 421 1.24 5.14 -4.38
C GLN A 421 1.82 5.73 -3.10
N SER A 422 2.17 7.02 -3.13
CA SER A 422 2.78 7.73 -1.99
C SER A 422 2.10 9.05 -1.61
N ALA A 423 1.26 9.61 -2.49
CA ALA A 423 0.58 10.87 -2.27
C ALA A 423 -0.76 10.69 -1.54
N HIS A 424 -1.23 11.74 -0.90
CA HIS A 424 -2.59 11.89 -0.37
C HIS A 424 -3.02 10.83 0.63
N PHE A 425 -2.13 10.49 1.57
CA PHE A 425 -2.37 9.45 2.59
C PHE A 425 -2.68 8.08 1.99
N ALA A 426 -1.98 7.69 0.92
CA ALA A 426 -2.07 6.34 0.34
C ALA A 426 -1.85 5.23 1.40
N LEU A 427 -0.93 5.44 2.36
CA LEU A 427 -0.69 4.58 3.52
C LEU A 427 -0.60 3.08 3.20
N GLN A 428 0.01 2.76 2.04
CA GLN A 428 0.27 1.38 1.65
C GLN A 428 1.28 0.74 2.59
N LEU A 429 1.12 -0.55 2.82
CA LEU A 429 2.04 -1.33 3.64
C LEU A 429 3.43 -1.40 2.99
N PRO A 430 4.51 -1.45 3.79
CA PRO A 430 5.86 -1.58 3.24
C PRO A 430 6.14 -2.98 2.66
N TYR A 431 5.21 -3.92 2.84
CA TYR A 431 5.21 -5.31 2.41
C TYR A 431 3.81 -5.67 1.88
N ASN A 432 3.69 -6.82 1.24
CA ASN A 432 2.41 -7.36 0.79
C ASN A 432 2.05 -8.59 1.62
N VAL A 433 0.87 -8.56 2.24
CA VAL A 433 0.27 -9.74 2.89
C VAL A 433 -0.77 -10.30 1.93
N LEU A 434 -0.57 -11.53 1.52
CA LEU A 434 -1.43 -12.22 0.56
C LEU A 434 -2.10 -13.38 1.28
N GLY A 435 -3.42 -13.29 1.49
CA GLY A 435 -4.20 -14.37 2.07
C GLY A 435 -4.32 -15.54 1.09
N LEU A 436 -4.24 -16.75 1.64
CA LEU A 436 -4.28 -17.99 0.87
C LEU A 436 -5.55 -18.80 1.17
N GLY A 437 -6.31 -18.40 2.19
CA GLY A 437 -7.46 -19.16 2.71
C GLY A 437 -7.02 -20.42 3.46
N ARG A 438 -7.95 -21.35 3.68
CA ARG A 438 -7.76 -22.48 4.61
C ARG A 438 -7.01 -23.70 4.05
N SER A 439 -6.75 -23.74 2.75
CA SER A 439 -6.40 -24.99 2.06
C SER A 439 -5.05 -24.94 1.34
N ALA A 440 -4.21 -23.95 1.61
CA ALA A 440 -2.90 -23.84 0.99
C ALA A 440 -1.88 -24.70 1.73
N ASN A 441 -1.38 -25.75 1.08
CA ASN A 441 -0.29 -26.57 1.62
C ASN A 441 1.08 -25.95 1.35
N PHE A 442 1.25 -25.40 0.15
CA PHE A 442 2.41 -24.64 -0.33
C PHE A 442 1.98 -23.79 -1.51
N LEU A 443 2.69 -22.70 -1.78
CA LEU A 443 2.54 -21.98 -3.04
C LEU A 443 3.37 -22.69 -4.10
N ASP A 444 2.74 -23.07 -5.21
CA ASP A 444 3.42 -23.74 -6.33
C ASP A 444 4.47 -22.81 -6.93
N HIS A 445 4.06 -21.56 -7.17
CA HIS A 445 4.88 -20.53 -7.80
C HIS A 445 4.70 -19.19 -7.10
N LEU A 446 5.81 -18.49 -6.88
CA LEU A 446 5.85 -17.10 -6.48
C LEU A 446 6.76 -16.34 -7.45
N TYR A 447 6.21 -15.32 -8.08
CA TYR A 447 6.89 -14.44 -9.03
C TYR A 447 7.09 -13.07 -8.40
N VAL A 448 8.28 -12.51 -8.57
CA VAL A 448 8.56 -11.11 -8.26
C VAL A 448 9.17 -10.45 -9.47
N GLY A 449 8.61 -9.30 -9.86
CA GLY A 449 9.13 -8.40 -10.87
C GLY A 449 9.57 -7.07 -10.27
N ILE A 450 10.53 -6.41 -10.90
CA ILE A 450 10.97 -5.05 -10.57
C ILE A 450 11.06 -4.18 -11.84
N PRO A 451 11.03 -2.85 -11.71
CA PRO A 451 11.15 -1.92 -12.84
C PRO A 451 12.38 -2.16 -13.73
N ARG A 452 12.26 -1.84 -15.02
CA ARG A 452 13.33 -1.98 -16.02
C ARG A 452 14.04 -0.65 -16.26
N PRO A 453 15.38 -0.65 -16.33
CA PRO A 453 16.13 0.52 -16.74
C PRO A 453 16.11 0.70 -18.27
N LEU A 454 16.40 1.93 -18.72
CA LEU A 454 16.38 2.29 -20.14
C LEU A 454 17.28 1.37 -20.98
N GLY A 455 16.69 0.76 -22.00
CA GLY A 455 17.36 -0.15 -22.94
C GLY A 455 17.36 -1.62 -22.53
N GLU A 456 16.91 -1.95 -21.32
CA GLU A 456 16.78 -3.34 -20.86
C GLU A 456 15.53 -4.00 -21.47
N LYS A 457 15.77 -4.96 -22.38
CA LYS A 457 14.70 -5.67 -23.09
C LYS A 457 14.16 -6.85 -22.32
N SER A 458 14.96 -7.43 -21.41
CA SER A 458 14.54 -8.59 -20.65
C SER A 458 13.72 -8.17 -19.45
N VAL A 459 12.62 -8.88 -19.18
CA VAL A 459 11.84 -8.66 -17.97
C VAL A 459 12.69 -9.04 -16.76
N ARG A 460 12.86 -8.11 -15.82
CA ARG A 460 13.55 -8.36 -14.56
C ARG A 460 12.56 -9.04 -13.59
N LYS A 461 12.41 -10.36 -13.75
CA LYS A 461 11.58 -11.18 -12.87
C LYS A 461 12.24 -12.48 -12.47
N GLN A 462 11.92 -12.95 -11.27
CA GLN A 462 12.36 -14.23 -10.74
C GLN A 462 11.18 -15.02 -10.20
N GLU A 463 11.32 -16.34 -10.28
CA GLU A 463 10.37 -17.32 -9.79
C GLU A 463 10.98 -18.16 -8.67
N TRP A 464 10.22 -18.39 -7.61
CA TRP A 464 10.49 -19.39 -6.59
C TRP A 464 9.31 -20.36 -6.51
N THR A 465 9.61 -21.62 -6.17
CA THR A 465 8.60 -22.68 -6.10
C THR A 465 8.55 -23.28 -4.70
N ALA A 466 7.42 -23.92 -4.39
CA ALA A 466 7.19 -24.62 -3.13
C ALA A 466 7.43 -23.73 -1.89
N ILE A 467 6.86 -22.52 -1.90
CA ILE A 467 6.95 -21.61 -0.76
C ILE A 467 6.02 -22.09 0.35
N ILE A 468 6.54 -22.13 1.57
CA ILE A 468 5.80 -22.57 2.76
C ILE A 468 4.86 -21.45 3.21
N PRO A 469 3.55 -21.69 3.44
CA PRO A 469 2.63 -20.69 3.98
C PRO A 469 2.98 -20.29 5.42
N ASN A 470 2.33 -19.23 5.93
CA ASN A 470 2.60 -18.63 7.25
C ASN A 470 4.07 -18.25 7.43
N SER A 471 4.64 -17.71 6.36
CA SER A 471 6.04 -17.31 6.31
C SER A 471 6.16 -15.87 5.82
N GLN A 472 7.26 -15.25 6.25
CA GLN A 472 7.70 -13.97 5.71
C GLN A 472 8.85 -14.21 4.74
N LEU A 473 8.70 -13.72 3.53
CA LEU A 473 9.70 -13.79 2.48
C LEU A 473 10.30 -12.40 2.22
N ILE A 474 11.61 -12.29 2.44
CA ILE A 474 12.38 -11.10 2.10
C ILE A 474 13.10 -11.37 0.77
N VAL A 475 12.66 -10.71 -0.29
CA VAL A 475 13.23 -10.81 -1.63
C VAL A 475 14.27 -9.73 -1.83
N ILE A 476 15.48 -10.16 -2.20
CA ILE A 476 16.64 -9.30 -2.43
C ILE A 476 17.00 -9.42 -3.91
N PRO A 477 16.61 -8.45 -4.76
CA PRO A 477 16.88 -8.49 -6.19
C PRO A 477 18.34 -8.11 -6.48
N TYR A 478 19.30 -8.93 -6.03
CA TYR A 478 20.74 -8.71 -6.21
C TYR A 478 21.44 -9.98 -6.72
N PRO A 479 22.37 -9.90 -7.70
CA PRO A 479 22.59 -8.76 -8.59
C PRO A 479 21.36 -8.45 -9.43
N HIS A 480 21.02 -7.17 -9.50
CA HIS A 480 19.70 -6.73 -9.94
C HIS A 480 19.44 -6.91 -11.44
N ASN A 481 20.52 -7.06 -12.22
CA ASN A 481 20.53 -7.36 -13.66
C ASN A 481 20.53 -8.86 -13.98
N VAL A 482 20.65 -9.75 -12.98
CA VAL A 482 20.62 -11.21 -13.19
C VAL A 482 19.52 -11.82 -12.31
N PRO A 483 18.25 -11.79 -12.76
CA PRO A 483 17.12 -12.26 -11.95
C PRO A 483 17.25 -13.66 -11.36
N ARG A 484 17.90 -14.57 -12.09
CA ARG A 484 18.15 -15.95 -11.62
C ARG A 484 19.05 -16.04 -10.38
N SER A 485 19.82 -14.99 -10.09
CA SER A 485 20.73 -14.93 -8.93
C SER A 485 20.09 -14.26 -7.72
N TRP A 486 18.86 -13.74 -7.85
CA TRP A 486 18.17 -13.12 -6.74
C TRP A 486 17.93 -14.12 -5.63
N SER A 487 17.98 -13.62 -4.40
CA SER A 487 17.80 -14.44 -3.20
C SER A 487 16.49 -14.09 -2.53
N ALA A 488 15.85 -15.10 -1.94
CA ALA A 488 14.68 -14.93 -1.09
C ALA A 488 14.95 -15.60 0.25
N LYS A 489 14.87 -14.84 1.34
CA LYS A 489 15.06 -15.34 2.70
C LYS A 489 13.70 -15.59 3.33
N LEU A 490 13.45 -16.84 3.68
CA LEU A 490 12.23 -17.29 4.33
C LEU A 490 12.41 -17.26 5.85
N TYR A 491 11.53 -16.55 6.54
CA TYR A 491 11.43 -16.53 7.98
C TYR A 491 10.11 -17.19 8.39
N LEU A 492 10.21 -18.12 9.33
CA LEU A 492 9.06 -18.79 9.93
C LEU A 492 8.89 -18.23 11.33
N THR A 493 7.73 -17.66 11.61
CA THR A 493 7.39 -17.24 12.97
C THR A 493 7.21 -18.50 13.82
N PRO A 494 8.09 -18.78 14.80
CA PRO A 494 7.96 -19.98 15.60
C PRO A 494 6.71 -19.86 16.48
N SER A 495 5.70 -20.69 16.24
CA SER A 495 4.57 -20.76 17.17
C SER A 495 5.06 -21.25 18.54
N ASN A 496 4.56 -20.66 19.63
CA ASN A 496 4.79 -21.16 21.00
C ASN A 496 4.46 -22.66 21.15
N ILE A 497 3.59 -23.18 20.27
CA ILE A 497 3.22 -24.59 20.18
C ILE A 497 4.41 -25.46 19.76
N VAL A 498 5.39 -24.95 18.99
CA VAL A 498 6.57 -25.72 18.57
C VAL A 498 7.40 -26.13 19.79
N LEU A 499 7.58 -25.24 20.77
CA LEU A 499 8.30 -25.57 22.00
C LEU A 499 7.51 -26.57 22.85
N LEU A 500 6.19 -26.36 22.98
CA LEU A 500 5.30 -27.27 23.72
C LEU A 500 5.25 -28.67 23.09
N THR A 501 5.20 -28.76 21.76
CA THR A 501 5.21 -30.05 21.04
C THR A 501 6.57 -30.72 21.14
N ALA A 502 7.68 -29.98 21.11
CA ALA A 502 9.01 -30.54 21.37
C ALA A 502 9.12 -31.11 22.79
N ILE A 503 8.64 -30.37 23.80
CA ILE A 503 8.59 -30.85 25.20
C ILE A 503 7.72 -32.10 25.33
N ALA A 504 6.53 -32.10 24.70
CA ALA A 504 5.63 -33.25 24.71
C ALA A 504 6.26 -34.47 24.03
N LEU A 505 6.92 -34.28 22.88
CA LEU A 505 7.62 -35.35 22.15
C LEU A 505 8.75 -35.94 22.99
N ILE A 506 9.58 -35.10 23.61
CA ILE A 506 10.64 -35.54 24.52
C ILE A 506 10.04 -36.34 25.69
N GLY A 507 8.94 -35.85 26.27
CA GLY A 507 8.22 -36.55 27.34
C GLY A 507 7.75 -37.94 26.91
N VAL A 508 7.15 -38.07 25.72
CA VAL A 508 6.71 -39.34 25.16
C VAL A 508 7.89 -40.28 24.90
N CYS A 509 9.00 -39.78 24.33
CA CYS A 509 10.20 -40.57 24.09
C CYS A 509 10.79 -41.11 25.41
N VAL A 510 10.90 -40.28 26.45
CA VAL A 510 11.39 -40.70 27.77
C VAL A 510 10.47 -41.74 28.40
N PHE A 511 9.15 -41.56 28.29
CA PHE A 511 8.17 -42.51 28.80
C PHE A 511 8.28 -43.88 28.12
N ILE A 512 8.41 -43.90 26.79
CA ILE A 512 8.60 -45.15 26.03
C ILE A 512 9.93 -45.82 26.42
N LEU A 513 11.02 -45.06 26.54
CA LEU A 513 12.31 -45.60 26.98
C LEU A 513 12.25 -46.20 28.39
N ALA A 514 11.50 -45.58 29.32
CA ALA A 514 11.30 -46.11 30.65
C ALA A 514 10.53 -47.44 30.63
N ILE A 515 9.48 -47.55 29.82
CA ILE A 515 8.73 -48.81 29.63
C ILE A 515 9.64 -49.89 29.07
N ILE A 516 10.40 -49.59 28.01
CA ILE A 516 11.35 -50.53 27.40
C ILE A 516 12.38 -50.98 28.43
N GLY A 517 12.92 -50.05 29.24
CA GLY A 517 13.87 -50.37 30.30
C GLY A 517 13.29 -51.28 31.38
N ILE A 518 12.06 -51.05 31.82
CA ILE A 518 11.37 -51.90 32.81
C ILE A 518 11.12 -53.29 32.23
N LEU A 519 10.62 -53.38 31.00
CA LEU A 519 10.37 -54.67 30.33
C LEU A 519 11.66 -55.45 30.11
N HIS A 520 12.74 -54.78 29.67
CA HIS A 520 14.05 -55.42 29.49
C HIS A 520 14.65 -55.91 30.82
N TRP A 521 14.37 -55.23 31.93
CA TRP A 521 14.76 -55.71 33.25
C TRP A 521 13.91 -56.90 33.72
N GLN A 522 12.63 -56.97 33.36
CA GLN A 522 11.78 -58.11 33.69
C GLN A 522 12.08 -59.36 32.84
N GLU A 523 12.64 -59.21 31.64
CA GLU A 523 13.08 -60.33 30.80
C GLU A 523 14.44 -60.92 31.21
N LYS A 524 15.22 -60.21 32.04
CA LYS A 524 16.48 -60.69 32.63
C LYS A 524 16.25 -61.29 34.00
#